data_AF-A0A1E5JTK2-F1
#
_entry.id   AF-A0A1E5JTK2-F1
#
_cell.length_a   1.000
_cell.length_b   1.000
_cell.length_c   1.000
_cell.angle_alpha   90.00
_cell.angle_beta   90.00
_cell.angle_gamma   90.00
#
_symmetry.space_group_name_H-M   'P 1'
#
loop_
_entity.id
_entity.type
_entity.pdbx_description
1 polymer ?
#
loop_
_entity_poly.entity_id
_entity_poly.type
_entity_poly.pdbx_seq_one_letter_code
_entity_poly.pdbx_strand_id
1 'polypeptide(L)'
;MRQIFKIDKTIRQSSIFKTHQSQIMPVQKKTTAPFYTAQKTTTTVPPVAKALYPLLFTKLKAEEHKQFTSKKRHRSEYKDNYSAALNLPYSNHQLAIKHHDQNALLAMSKKNIIEHANRRIDLFFYTLIAYYKTGILPIYGHTTLQHGRGRTTRRNTSISEACHSSLTPSFVDRTIYQNNQTREKHKSLLSDTHFMDSLNSTVELPPFVNDLDDLLENALREKSLTILREVSLGTLNPITGLTRFLQIMSTVLKGLKEDAENKNKSALSQHHLIKQQPITPNLIELVKTGSLSTTYLPEKQIANDDYIQLLLRMTPEEKAACKDKHGKEKLYTQKIMELQSEILHTKSSKLPSPN
;
A
#
# COMPACT_ATOMS: atom_id res chain seq x y z
N MET A 1 22.53 50.10 2.49
CA MET A 1 21.13 50.31 2.94
C MET A 1 20.37 49.01 2.66
N ARG A 2 20.31 48.04 3.59
CA ARG A 2 19.28 47.84 4.65
C ARG A 2 17.83 47.84 4.16
N GLN A 3 17.26 46.64 3.99
CA GLN A 3 15.98 46.12 4.56
C GLN A 3 15.74 44.73 3.91
N ILE A 4 15.89 43.59 4.59
CA ILE A 4 15.05 43.00 5.64
C ILE A 4 13.60 42.81 5.18
N PHE A 5 13.26 41.61 4.71
CA PHE A 5 11.98 40.96 5.02
C PHE A 5 12.21 39.45 5.16
N LYS A 6 12.27 39.01 6.43
CA LYS A 6 11.98 37.64 6.85
C LYS A 6 10.47 37.50 6.89
N ILE A 7 9.92 36.43 6.30
CA ILE A 7 8.55 36.01 6.56
C ILE A 7 8.64 34.61 7.16
N ASP A 8 8.49 34.57 8.48
CA ASP A 8 8.11 33.37 9.24
C ASP A 8 6.68 32.97 8.85
N LYS A 9 6.49 31.67 8.58
CA LYS A 9 5.16 31.04 8.60
C LYS A 9 5.20 29.81 9.52
N THR A 10 5.15 30.09 10.81
CA THR A 10 4.46 29.23 11.78
C THR A 10 2.96 29.34 11.50
N ILE A 11 2.23 28.23 11.32
CA ILE A 11 0.80 28.11 11.68
C ILE A 11 0.38 26.62 11.70
N ARG A 12 0.11 26.19 12.94
CA ARG A 12 -1.05 25.43 13.45
C ARG A 12 -1.22 23.94 13.10
N GLN A 13 -0.86 23.15 14.09
CA GLN A 13 -1.64 22.00 14.57
C GLN A 13 -3.08 22.41 14.96
N SER A 14 -4.06 21.67 14.45
CA SER A 14 -5.30 21.19 15.10
C SER A 14 -6.12 20.48 14.02
N SER A 15 -6.65 19.28 14.20
CA SER A 15 -7.80 19.01 15.06
C SER A 15 -7.84 17.56 15.55
N ILE A 16 -8.05 17.43 16.86
CA ILE A 16 -8.37 16.22 17.60
C ILE A 16 -9.80 15.80 17.25
N PHE A 17 -9.99 14.61 16.71
CA PHE A 17 -11.32 14.00 16.60
C PHE A 17 -11.77 13.58 18.02
N LYS A 18 -12.79 14.25 18.55
CA LYS A 18 -13.51 13.82 19.75
C LYS A 18 -14.40 12.64 19.39
N THR A 19 -14.10 11.48 19.97
CA THR A 19 -14.98 10.31 20.02
C THR A 19 -16.16 10.61 20.94
N HIS A 20 -17.39 10.58 20.42
CA HIS A 20 -18.59 10.54 21.26
C HIS A 20 -18.77 9.13 21.84
N GLN A 21 -18.76 9.07 23.17
CA GLN A 21 -19.25 7.93 23.96
C GLN A 21 -20.78 7.85 23.81
N SER A 22 -21.28 6.70 23.36
CA SER A 22 -22.70 6.37 23.49
C SER A 22 -22.94 5.68 24.83
N GLN A 23 -23.86 6.26 25.60
CA GLN A 23 -24.30 5.81 26.91
C GLN A 23 -25.04 4.47 26.83
N ILE A 24 -24.76 3.64 27.84
CA ILE A 24 -25.45 2.40 28.17
C ILE A 24 -26.67 2.76 29.04
N MET A 25 -27.84 2.19 28.73
CA MET A 25 -28.89 1.95 29.73
C MET A 25 -29.44 0.51 29.61
N PRO A 26 -29.86 -0.12 30.72
CA PRO A 26 -30.07 -1.56 30.82
C PRO A 26 -31.55 -1.96 30.71
N VAL A 27 -31.83 -3.18 30.23
CA VAL A 27 -33.09 -3.88 30.51
C VAL A 27 -32.79 -5.36 30.79
N GLN A 28 -33.41 -5.88 31.86
CA GLN A 28 -33.20 -7.21 32.43
C GLN A 28 -34.20 -8.27 31.95
N LYS A 29 -33.69 -9.52 31.84
CA LYS A 29 -34.32 -10.86 32.13
C LYS A 29 -35.41 -11.35 31.14
N LYS A 30 -35.53 -12.64 30.76
CA LYS A 30 -35.08 -13.93 31.36
C LYS A 30 -35.35 -15.12 30.39
N THR A 31 -34.52 -16.19 30.49
CA THR A 31 -34.75 -17.64 30.15
C THR A 31 -34.91 -18.02 28.65
N THR A 32 -34.37 -19.11 28.07
CA THR A 32 -33.97 -20.46 28.56
C THR A 32 -32.97 -21.10 27.57
N ALA A 33 -32.06 -21.96 28.05
CA ALA A 33 -31.10 -22.75 27.24
C ALA A 33 -31.76 -23.99 26.59
N PRO A 34 -31.10 -24.67 25.60
CA PRO A 34 -30.15 -25.72 25.97
C PRO A 34 -28.87 -25.85 25.10
N PHE A 35 -27.80 -26.25 25.80
CA PHE A 35 -26.66 -27.09 25.44
C PHE A 35 -26.32 -27.38 23.96
N TYR A 36 -25.13 -26.94 23.53
CA TYR A 36 -24.13 -27.80 22.88
C TYR A 36 -22.72 -27.28 23.20
N THR A 37 -21.92 -28.15 23.79
CA THR A 37 -20.52 -27.99 24.19
C THR A 37 -19.61 -28.01 22.95
N ALA A 38 -18.91 -26.91 22.68
CA ALA A 38 -17.73 -26.88 21.82
C ALA A 38 -16.58 -26.28 22.62
N GLN A 39 -15.60 -27.13 22.96
CA GLN A 39 -14.35 -26.74 23.60
C GLN A 39 -13.59 -25.75 22.70
N LYS A 40 -13.63 -24.47 23.05
CA LYS A 40 -12.71 -23.46 22.55
C LYS A 40 -11.38 -23.61 23.30
N THR A 41 -10.38 -24.21 22.67
CA THR A 41 -8.98 -23.96 23.00
C THR A 41 -8.62 -22.56 22.51
N THR A 42 -9.02 -21.54 23.27
CA THR A 42 -8.42 -20.21 23.20
C THR A 42 -7.00 -20.29 23.74
N THR A 43 -6.02 -20.41 22.84
CA THR A 43 -4.62 -20.11 23.17
C THR A 43 -4.50 -18.60 23.35
N THR A 44 -4.80 -18.13 24.55
CA THR A 44 -4.62 -16.75 24.99
C THR A 44 -3.12 -16.44 24.94
N VAL A 45 -2.72 -15.59 24.01
CA VAL A 45 -1.37 -15.00 23.98
C VAL A 45 -1.12 -14.33 25.35
N PRO A 46 0.03 -14.58 26.02
CA PRO A 46 0.28 -14.05 27.35
C PRO A 46 0.20 -12.52 27.39
N PRO A 47 -0.25 -11.91 28.49
CA PRO A 47 -0.39 -10.45 28.65
C PRO A 47 0.92 -9.67 28.38
N VAL A 48 2.06 -10.33 28.56
CA VAL A 48 3.41 -9.77 28.42
C VAL A 48 3.73 -9.38 26.96
N ALA A 49 3.23 -10.13 25.97
CA ALA A 49 3.51 -9.85 24.55
C ALA A 49 2.87 -8.53 24.07
N LYS A 50 1.73 -8.12 24.64
CA LYS A 50 1.02 -6.88 24.25
C LYS A 50 1.74 -5.60 24.71
N ALA A 51 2.50 -5.65 25.80
CA ALA A 51 3.26 -4.50 26.31
C ALA A 51 4.63 -4.31 25.63
N LEU A 52 5.18 -5.37 25.01
CA LEU A 52 6.50 -5.35 24.37
C LEU A 52 6.50 -4.66 22.99
N TYR A 53 5.39 -4.71 22.24
CA TYR A 53 5.34 -4.14 20.88
C TYR A 53 5.42 -2.61 20.82
N PRO A 54 4.69 -1.83 21.64
CA PRO A 54 4.77 -0.37 21.57
C PRO A 54 6.17 0.16 21.88
N LEU A 55 6.85 -0.45 22.86
CA LEU A 55 8.24 -0.10 23.20
C LEU A 55 9.20 -0.44 22.04
N LEU A 56 9.06 -1.62 21.45
CA LEU A 56 9.86 -2.04 20.29
C LEU A 56 9.67 -1.07 19.11
N PHE A 57 8.43 -0.72 18.78
CA PHE A 57 8.13 0.16 17.65
C PHE A 57 8.65 1.59 17.87
N THR A 58 8.58 2.07 19.11
CA THR A 58 9.17 3.37 19.49
C THR A 58 10.69 3.35 19.32
N LYS A 59 11.36 2.27 19.74
CA LYS A 59 12.81 2.09 19.54
C LYS A 59 13.18 2.04 18.06
N LEU A 60 12.43 1.28 17.25
CA LEU A 60 12.64 1.21 15.80
C LEU A 60 12.53 2.60 15.14
N LYS A 61 11.53 3.41 15.54
CA LYS A 61 11.39 4.78 15.04
C LYS A 61 12.51 5.70 15.46
N ALA A 62 12.96 5.61 16.71
CA ALA A 62 14.10 6.38 17.19
C ALA A 62 15.36 6.02 16.40
N GLU A 63 15.59 4.73 16.13
CA GLU A 63 16.76 4.28 15.37
C GLU A 63 16.67 4.70 13.90
N GLU A 64 15.50 4.64 13.27
CA GLU A 64 15.29 5.18 11.92
C GLU A 64 15.68 6.66 11.86
N HIS A 65 15.21 7.48 12.81
CA HIS A 65 15.53 8.91 12.84
C HIS A 65 17.01 9.18 13.06
N LYS A 66 17.68 8.34 13.86
CA LYS A 66 19.12 8.44 14.14
C LYS A 66 19.97 8.08 12.92
N GLN A 67 19.64 6.99 12.22
CA GLN A 67 20.45 6.49 11.11
C GLN A 67 20.14 7.21 9.77
N PHE A 68 18.90 7.64 9.57
CA PHE A 68 18.38 8.19 8.31
C PHE A 68 17.80 9.59 8.50
N THR A 69 18.67 10.58 8.69
CA THR A 69 18.30 11.97 9.00
C THR A 69 17.69 12.73 7.82
N SER A 70 17.97 12.33 6.58
CA SER A 70 17.39 12.98 5.40
C SER A 70 15.91 12.64 5.26
N LYS A 71 15.07 13.67 5.35
CA LYS A 71 13.62 13.56 5.07
C LYS A 71 13.29 13.73 3.58
N LYS A 72 14.24 14.19 2.76
CA LYS A 72 14.00 14.46 1.34
C LYS A 72 14.01 13.15 0.56
N ARG A 73 12.98 12.93 -0.27
CA ARG A 73 12.94 11.80 -1.20
C ARG A 73 13.92 12.02 -2.34
N HIS A 74 14.70 11.00 -2.66
CA HIS A 74 15.41 10.89 -3.93
C HIS A 74 14.40 10.54 -5.01
N ARG A 75 14.31 11.43 -6.01
CA ARG A 75 13.37 11.30 -7.13
C ARG A 75 14.14 11.20 -8.43
N SER A 76 13.96 10.12 -9.17
CA SER A 76 14.55 9.90 -10.49
C SER A 76 13.73 10.57 -11.60
N GLU A 77 14.34 10.91 -12.73
CA GLU A 77 13.63 11.35 -13.91
C GLU A 77 13.15 10.14 -14.73
N TYR A 78 12.02 10.27 -15.44
CA TYR A 78 11.53 9.17 -16.28
C TYR A 78 12.46 8.80 -17.43
N LYS A 79 13.32 9.75 -17.86
CA LYS A 79 14.32 9.53 -18.92
C LYS A 79 15.48 8.64 -18.47
N ASP A 80 15.61 8.42 -17.18
CA ASP A 80 16.65 7.56 -16.61
C ASP A 80 16.35 6.06 -16.86
N ASN A 81 15.24 5.74 -17.54
CA ASN A 81 14.82 4.38 -17.90
C ASN A 81 14.85 3.40 -16.72
N TYR A 82 14.58 3.88 -15.50
CA TYR A 82 14.32 2.99 -14.38
C TYR A 82 13.09 2.14 -14.72
N SER A 83 13.29 0.83 -14.84
CA SER A 83 12.25 -0.17 -15.16
C SER A 83 11.04 -0.12 -14.19
N ALA A 84 11.23 0.50 -13.02
CA ALA A 84 10.22 0.65 -11.98
C ALA A 84 9.27 1.85 -12.17
N ALA A 85 9.42 2.71 -13.17
CA ALA A 85 8.56 3.89 -13.31
C ALA A 85 7.83 3.95 -14.66
N LEU A 86 6.52 4.20 -14.61
CA LEU A 86 5.68 4.27 -15.79
C LEU A 86 5.22 5.71 -16.03
N ASN A 87 5.52 6.26 -17.20
CA ASN A 87 5.08 7.59 -17.59
C ASN A 87 3.75 7.56 -18.37
N LEU A 88 3.09 8.71 -18.49
CA LEU A 88 1.96 8.85 -19.40
C LEU A 88 2.47 8.86 -20.85
N PRO A 89 1.85 8.07 -21.76
CA PRO A 89 2.28 7.95 -23.16
C PRO A 89 1.83 9.15 -24.02
N TYR A 90 1.87 10.34 -23.44
CA TYR A 90 1.48 11.60 -24.08
C TYR A 90 2.59 12.62 -23.91
N SER A 91 2.73 13.55 -24.84
CA SER A 91 3.66 14.67 -24.69
C SER A 91 3.22 15.64 -23.59
N ASN A 92 4.17 16.41 -23.03
CA ASN A 92 3.83 17.47 -22.07
C ASN A 92 2.86 18.49 -22.66
N HIS A 93 2.95 18.78 -23.96
CA HIS A 93 2.06 19.69 -24.67
C HIS A 93 0.61 19.16 -24.67
N GLN A 94 0.40 17.90 -25.03
CA GLN A 94 -0.93 17.28 -25.04
C GLN A 94 -1.58 17.30 -23.66
N LEU A 95 -0.81 16.98 -22.60
CA LEU A 95 -1.31 17.02 -21.23
C LEU A 95 -1.60 18.45 -20.77
N ALA A 96 -0.74 19.42 -21.12
CA ALA A 96 -0.93 20.82 -20.76
C ALA A 96 -2.19 21.43 -21.39
N ILE A 97 -2.54 21.08 -22.63
CA ILE A 97 -3.79 21.53 -23.27
C ILE A 97 -5.02 21.09 -22.46
N LYS A 98 -4.98 19.89 -21.88
CA LYS A 98 -6.10 19.29 -21.16
C LYS A 98 -6.02 19.46 -19.65
N HIS A 99 -5.06 20.20 -19.12
CA HIS A 99 -4.80 20.23 -17.67
C HIS A 99 -5.96 20.78 -16.81
N HIS A 100 -6.86 21.57 -17.41
CA HIS A 100 -8.07 22.07 -16.76
C HIS A 100 -9.30 21.16 -16.95
N ASP A 101 -9.21 20.13 -17.79
CA ASP A 101 -10.30 19.21 -18.11
C ASP A 101 -10.02 17.85 -17.45
N GLN A 102 -10.55 17.67 -16.25
CA GLN A 102 -10.37 16.43 -15.49
C GLN A 102 -10.92 15.20 -16.22
N ASN A 103 -12.03 15.34 -16.95
CA ASN A 103 -12.62 14.22 -17.68
C ASN A 103 -11.74 13.77 -18.83
N ALA A 104 -11.15 14.73 -19.56
CA ALA A 104 -10.16 14.42 -20.59
C ALA A 104 -8.90 13.78 -19.98
N LEU A 105 -8.37 14.32 -18.88
CA LEU A 105 -7.21 13.72 -18.20
C LEU A 105 -7.50 12.31 -17.67
N LEU A 106 -8.70 12.07 -17.14
CA LEU A 106 -9.17 10.76 -16.70
C LEU A 106 -9.23 9.78 -17.87
N ALA A 107 -9.81 10.19 -19.00
CA ALA A 107 -9.90 9.38 -20.20
C ALA A 107 -8.51 9.03 -20.75
N MET A 108 -7.59 10.00 -20.80
CA MET A 108 -6.20 9.79 -21.22
C MET A 108 -5.46 8.84 -20.27
N SER A 109 -5.72 8.91 -18.96
CA SER A 109 -4.98 8.17 -17.95
C SER A 109 -5.59 6.80 -17.60
N LYS A 110 -6.72 6.44 -18.21
CA LYS A 110 -7.51 5.25 -17.85
C LYS A 110 -6.69 3.97 -17.70
N LYS A 111 -5.86 3.65 -18.69
CA LYS A 111 -5.03 2.42 -18.68
C LYS A 111 -4.00 2.46 -17.55
N ASN A 112 -3.33 3.59 -17.37
CA ASN A 112 -2.32 3.76 -16.32
C ASN A 112 -2.94 3.69 -14.91
N ILE A 113 -4.18 4.18 -14.72
CA ILE A 113 -4.90 4.07 -13.44
C ILE A 113 -5.19 2.60 -13.11
N ILE A 114 -5.66 1.82 -14.09
CA ILE A 114 -5.93 0.38 -13.91
C ILE A 114 -4.64 -0.38 -13.59
N GLU A 115 -3.58 -0.15 -14.38
CA GLU A 115 -2.25 -0.75 -14.16
C GLU A 115 -1.69 -0.39 -12.77
N HIS A 116 -1.77 0.88 -12.38
CA HIS A 116 -1.32 1.35 -11.08
C HIS A 116 -2.05 0.66 -9.91
N ALA A 117 -3.37 0.55 -10.03
CA ALA A 117 -4.20 -0.16 -9.05
C ALA A 117 -3.90 -1.66 -9.00
N ASN A 118 -3.58 -2.28 -10.15
CA ASN A 118 -3.21 -3.69 -10.23
C ASN A 118 -1.85 -3.97 -9.57
N ARG A 119 -0.81 -3.18 -9.90
CA ARG A 119 0.52 -3.27 -9.30
C ARG A 119 0.49 -3.22 -7.77
N ARG A 120 -0.44 -2.47 -7.20
CA ARG A 120 -0.62 -2.38 -5.74
C ARG A 120 -0.92 -3.73 -5.10
N ILE A 121 -1.72 -4.55 -5.77
CA ILE A 121 -2.09 -5.88 -5.29
C ILE A 121 -0.89 -6.82 -5.38
N ASP A 122 -0.20 -6.82 -6.53
CA ASP A 122 1.02 -7.60 -6.76
C ASP A 122 2.09 -7.28 -5.72
N LEU A 123 2.41 -5.99 -5.54
CA LEU A 123 3.41 -5.51 -4.60
C LEU A 123 3.04 -5.85 -3.16
N PHE A 124 1.75 -5.78 -2.79
CA PHE A 124 1.34 -6.20 -1.46
C PHE A 124 1.52 -7.71 -1.27
N PHE A 125 1.12 -8.54 -2.25
CA PHE A 125 1.31 -9.99 -2.17
C PHE A 125 2.79 -10.39 -2.03
N TYR A 126 3.68 -9.81 -2.84
CA TYR A 126 5.10 -10.07 -2.73
C TYR A 126 5.70 -9.55 -1.42
N THR A 127 5.14 -8.50 -0.83
CA THR A 127 5.50 -8.06 0.52
C THR A 127 5.12 -9.11 1.57
N LEU A 128 3.93 -9.72 1.44
CA LEU A 128 3.51 -10.83 2.32
C LEU A 128 4.46 -12.02 2.18
N ILE A 129 4.84 -12.40 0.96
CA ILE A 129 5.82 -13.46 0.71
C ILE A 129 7.16 -13.15 1.36
N ALA A 130 7.69 -11.93 1.17
CA ALA A 130 8.99 -11.55 1.70
C ALA A 130 9.09 -11.72 3.23
N TYR A 131 8.03 -11.35 3.94
CA TYR A 131 7.99 -11.44 5.41
C TYR A 131 7.52 -12.79 5.95
N TYR A 132 6.96 -13.68 5.12
CA TYR A 132 6.32 -14.91 5.59
C TYR A 132 7.23 -15.76 6.47
N LYS A 133 6.76 -16.09 7.69
CA LYS A 133 7.47 -16.90 8.70
C LYS A 133 8.86 -16.37 9.12
N THR A 134 9.19 -15.12 8.84
CA THR A 134 10.46 -14.52 9.28
C THR A 134 10.50 -14.19 10.77
N GLY A 135 9.33 -14.06 11.41
CA GLY A 135 9.20 -13.56 12.78
C GLY A 135 9.65 -12.10 12.96
N ILE A 136 9.87 -11.37 11.86
CA ILE A 136 10.25 -9.96 11.85
C ILE A 136 8.99 -9.11 11.79
N LEU A 137 8.75 -8.26 12.79
CA LEU A 137 7.54 -7.43 12.83
C LEU A 137 7.83 -6.02 12.31
N PRO A 138 7.43 -5.70 11.07
CA PRO A 138 7.68 -4.37 10.53
C PRO A 138 6.76 -3.31 11.14
N ILE A 139 7.22 -2.07 11.02
CA ILE A 139 6.43 -0.84 11.14
C ILE A 139 6.64 -0.01 9.87
N TYR A 140 5.82 1.03 9.64
CA TYR A 140 6.08 1.96 8.55
C TYR A 140 7.43 2.64 8.70
N GLY A 141 8.14 2.79 7.60
CA GLY A 141 9.30 3.66 7.49
C GLY A 141 8.97 4.96 6.78
N HIS A 142 9.87 5.92 6.90
CA HIS A 142 9.89 7.11 6.07
C HIS A 142 10.40 6.73 4.67
N THR A 143 9.55 6.95 3.66
CA THR A 143 9.88 6.74 2.26
C THR A 143 10.95 7.75 1.82
N THR A 144 12.12 7.25 1.45
CA THR A 144 13.25 8.06 0.94
C THR A 144 13.48 7.89 -0.56
N LEU A 145 12.81 6.95 -1.20
CA LEU A 145 12.99 6.61 -2.61
C LEU A 145 11.67 6.81 -3.38
N GLN A 146 11.76 7.29 -4.61
CA GLN A 146 10.59 7.45 -5.50
C GLN A 146 11.07 7.45 -6.95
N HIS A 147 10.72 6.43 -7.74
CA HIS A 147 11.30 6.23 -9.07
C HIS A 147 10.74 7.12 -10.19
N GLY A 148 10.01 8.20 -9.87
CA GLY A 148 9.47 9.09 -10.91
C GLY A 148 9.10 10.47 -10.40
N ARG A 149 8.75 11.35 -11.35
CA ARG A 149 8.37 12.75 -11.09
C ARG A 149 7.22 13.19 -11.98
N GLY A 150 6.21 13.82 -11.41
CA GLY A 150 5.16 14.48 -12.17
C GLY A 150 5.67 15.56 -13.13
N ARG A 151 4.84 15.93 -14.11
CA ARG A 151 5.12 17.00 -15.07
C ARG A 151 4.43 18.29 -14.69
N THR A 152 5.02 19.41 -15.09
CA THR A 152 4.49 20.75 -14.84
C THR A 152 4.31 21.55 -16.14
N THR A 153 3.40 22.52 -16.09
CA THR A 153 3.26 23.54 -17.14
C THR A 153 4.46 24.50 -17.12
N ARG A 154 4.58 25.36 -18.14
CA ARG A 154 5.58 26.46 -18.14
C ARG A 154 5.45 27.42 -16.94
N ARG A 155 4.26 27.49 -16.32
CA ARG A 155 3.99 28.30 -15.12
C ARG A 155 4.22 27.51 -13.83
N ASN A 156 4.92 26.37 -13.92
CA ASN A 156 5.21 25.47 -12.81
C ASN A 156 3.95 24.94 -12.09
N THR A 157 2.83 24.81 -12.81
CA THR A 157 1.60 24.19 -12.30
C THR A 157 1.67 22.69 -12.51
N SER A 158 1.36 21.88 -11.49
CA SER A 158 1.32 20.42 -11.60
C SER A 158 0.29 19.98 -12.64
N ILE A 159 0.70 19.17 -13.62
CA ILE A 159 -0.17 18.54 -14.61
C ILE A 159 -0.41 17.07 -14.22
N SER A 160 0.65 16.42 -13.75
CA SER A 160 0.66 15.04 -13.29
C SER A 160 1.58 14.91 -12.08
N GLU A 161 1.43 13.82 -11.35
CA GLU A 161 2.20 13.44 -10.17
C GLU A 161 2.72 12.01 -10.33
N ALA A 162 3.70 11.65 -9.52
CA ALA A 162 4.26 10.30 -9.50
C ALA A 162 3.65 9.52 -8.33
N CYS A 163 2.53 8.87 -8.59
CA CYS A 163 1.76 8.10 -7.60
C CYS A 163 2.49 6.80 -7.26
N HIS A 164 2.65 6.50 -5.97
CA HIS A 164 3.31 5.26 -5.53
C HIS A 164 2.42 4.05 -5.75
N SER A 165 2.93 3.03 -6.46
CA SER A 165 2.15 1.81 -6.69
C SER A 165 1.97 0.99 -5.41
N SER A 166 2.87 1.11 -4.43
CA SER A 166 2.70 0.47 -3.12
C SER A 166 2.05 1.41 -2.10
N LEU A 167 1.09 0.91 -1.32
CA LEU A 167 0.56 1.62 -0.13
C LEU A 167 1.56 1.64 1.04
N THR A 168 2.55 0.75 0.99
CA THR A 168 3.57 0.54 2.01
C THR A 168 4.96 0.53 1.39
N PRO A 169 5.41 1.67 0.84
CA PRO A 169 6.65 1.74 0.05
C PRO A 169 7.94 1.65 0.91
N SER A 170 7.82 1.80 2.22
CA SER A 170 8.96 1.70 3.14
C SER A 170 8.54 1.09 4.47
N PHE A 171 9.40 0.22 4.98
CA PHE A 171 9.27 -0.37 6.32
C PHE A 171 10.51 -0.05 7.16
N VAL A 172 10.34 -0.18 8.47
CA VAL A 172 11.44 -0.32 9.43
C VAL A 172 11.18 -1.58 10.24
N ASP A 173 12.21 -2.37 10.47
CA ASP A 173 12.13 -3.55 11.32
C ASP A 173 13.46 -3.81 12.04
N ARG A 174 13.54 -4.94 12.78
CA ARG A 174 14.69 -5.25 13.62
C ARG A 174 16.01 -5.42 12.87
N THR A 175 16.02 -5.56 11.55
CA THR A 175 17.27 -5.65 10.77
C THR A 175 18.06 -4.35 10.80
N ILE A 176 17.44 -3.21 11.15
CA ILE A 176 18.12 -1.91 11.34
C ILE A 176 19.27 -1.96 12.36
N TYR A 177 19.27 -2.94 13.26
CA TYR A 177 20.33 -3.12 14.25
C TYR A 177 21.42 -4.11 13.84
N GLN A 178 21.25 -4.85 12.73
CA GLN A 178 22.13 -5.97 12.37
C GLN A 178 23.47 -5.53 11.77
N ASN A 179 23.55 -4.35 11.16
CA ASN A 179 24.72 -3.92 10.37
C ASN A 179 25.70 -2.97 11.09
N ASN A 180 25.74 -2.98 12.43
CA ASN A 180 26.70 -2.14 13.16
C ASN A 180 28.17 -2.45 12.81
N GLN A 181 28.46 -3.62 12.25
CA GLN A 181 29.81 -4.07 11.89
C GLN A 181 30.21 -3.74 10.44
N THR A 182 29.28 -3.81 9.48
CA THR A 182 29.55 -3.58 8.04
C THR A 182 29.44 -2.11 7.63
N ARG A 183 28.89 -1.24 8.50
CA ARG A 183 28.55 0.17 8.25
C ARG A 183 27.44 0.39 7.19
N GLU A 184 26.89 -0.66 6.60
CA GLU A 184 25.78 -0.56 5.65
C GLU A 184 24.45 -0.31 6.37
N LYS A 185 23.78 0.80 6.05
CA LYS A 185 22.56 1.17 6.77
C LYS A 185 21.33 0.55 6.12
N HIS A 186 20.74 -0.46 6.77
CA HIS A 186 19.49 -1.08 6.35
C HIS A 186 18.32 -0.57 7.21
N LYS A 187 17.17 -0.27 6.61
CA LYS A 187 15.94 0.07 7.37
C LYS A 187 15.14 -1.16 7.75
N SER A 188 15.08 -2.12 6.84
CA SER A 188 14.24 -3.31 6.93
C SER A 188 14.88 -4.50 6.22
N LEU A 189 14.25 -5.67 6.37
CA LEU A 189 14.56 -6.90 5.65
C LEU A 189 14.67 -6.69 4.13
N LEU A 190 13.93 -5.73 3.58
CA LEU A 190 13.90 -5.45 2.14
C LEU A 190 15.01 -4.50 1.68
N SER A 191 15.82 -3.95 2.59
CA SER A 191 16.88 -3.00 2.21
C SER A 191 17.83 -3.65 1.20
N ASP A 192 18.24 -2.87 0.20
CA ASP A 192 19.17 -3.29 -0.86
C ASP A 192 18.71 -4.49 -1.70
N THR A 193 17.41 -4.81 -1.69
CA THR A 193 16.80 -5.75 -2.64
C THR A 193 16.29 -5.01 -3.89
N HIS A 194 16.19 -5.70 -5.03
CA HIS A 194 15.46 -5.17 -6.19
C HIS A 194 13.99 -4.91 -5.85
N PHE A 195 13.40 -5.72 -4.98
CA PHE A 195 12.01 -5.55 -4.57
C PHE A 195 11.74 -4.23 -3.84
N MET A 196 12.71 -3.67 -3.10
CA MET A 196 12.60 -2.32 -2.54
C MET A 196 12.44 -1.24 -3.62
N ASP A 197 13.08 -1.39 -4.78
CA ASP A 197 12.85 -0.49 -5.91
C ASP A 197 11.43 -0.67 -6.45
N SER A 198 10.96 -1.91 -6.59
CA SER A 198 9.59 -2.20 -7.01
C SER A 198 8.55 -1.61 -6.06
N LEU A 199 8.77 -1.64 -4.74
CA LEU A 199 7.89 -0.99 -3.76
C LEU A 199 7.85 0.54 -3.90
N ASN A 200 8.93 1.13 -4.41
CA ASN A 200 9.05 2.57 -4.64
C ASN A 200 8.82 2.95 -6.11
N SER A 201 8.30 2.01 -6.91
CA SER A 201 7.79 2.25 -8.25
C SER A 201 6.69 3.31 -8.24
N THR A 202 6.62 4.07 -9.33
CA THR A 202 5.58 5.09 -9.50
C THR A 202 4.94 5.02 -10.87
N VAL A 203 3.70 5.49 -10.95
CA VAL A 203 3.00 5.72 -12.21
C VAL A 203 2.68 7.20 -12.30
N GLU A 204 3.01 7.83 -13.43
CA GLU A 204 2.63 9.20 -13.73
C GLU A 204 1.11 9.27 -13.93
N LEU A 205 0.42 10.02 -13.08
CA LEU A 205 -1.04 10.13 -13.10
C LEU A 205 -1.49 11.56 -12.76
N PRO A 206 -2.71 11.99 -13.13
CA PRO A 206 -3.24 13.29 -12.74
C PRO A 206 -3.34 13.44 -11.20
N PRO A 207 -3.22 14.66 -10.65
CA PRO A 207 -3.23 14.89 -9.19
C PRO A 207 -4.45 14.32 -8.46
N PHE A 208 -5.63 14.36 -9.09
CA PHE A 208 -6.85 13.81 -8.49
C PHE A 208 -6.80 12.29 -8.23
N VAL A 209 -5.88 11.56 -8.89
CA VAL A 209 -5.66 10.15 -8.61
C VAL A 209 -4.88 9.99 -7.31
N ASN A 210 -3.88 10.84 -7.10
CA ASN A 210 -3.11 10.87 -5.86
C ASN A 210 -3.99 11.26 -4.67
N ASP A 211 -4.96 12.17 -4.86
CA ASP A 211 -5.97 12.49 -3.83
C ASP A 211 -6.79 11.26 -3.40
N LEU A 212 -7.15 10.38 -4.35
CA LEU A 212 -7.81 9.11 -4.03
C LEU A 212 -6.85 8.13 -3.35
N ASP A 213 -5.59 8.06 -3.79
CA ASP A 213 -4.58 7.23 -3.15
C ASP A 213 -4.38 7.62 -1.69
N ASP A 214 -4.37 8.91 -1.34
CA ASP A 214 -4.30 9.38 0.04
C ASP A 214 -5.48 8.85 0.89
N LEU A 215 -6.70 8.80 0.34
CA LEU A 215 -7.84 8.19 1.03
C LEU A 215 -7.67 6.68 1.22
N LEU A 216 -7.17 5.99 0.20
CA LEU A 216 -6.91 4.55 0.27
C LEU A 216 -5.81 4.24 1.27
N GLU A 217 -4.71 5.00 1.27
CA GLU A 217 -3.64 4.88 2.26
C GLU A 217 -4.19 5.05 3.67
N ASN A 218 -4.98 6.09 3.93
CA ASN A 218 -5.58 6.32 5.24
C ASN A 218 -6.49 5.16 5.69
N ALA A 219 -7.25 4.56 4.78
CA ALA A 219 -8.17 3.46 5.11
C ALA A 219 -7.49 2.10 5.24
N LEU A 220 -6.43 1.85 4.47
CA LEU A 220 -5.86 0.51 4.28
C LEU A 220 -4.53 0.29 4.96
N ARG A 221 -3.74 1.36 5.19
CA ARG A 221 -2.37 1.25 5.66
C ARG A 221 -2.31 0.40 6.93
N GLU A 222 -2.80 0.86 8.09
CA GLU A 222 -2.76 0.10 9.36
C GLU A 222 -3.27 -1.36 9.26
N LYS A 223 -4.32 -1.59 8.47
CA LYS A 223 -4.87 -2.93 8.23
C LYS A 223 -3.88 -3.82 7.47
N SER A 224 -3.21 -3.25 6.46
CA SER A 224 -2.18 -3.93 5.67
C SER A 224 -1.00 -4.38 6.54
N LEU A 225 -0.56 -3.53 7.47
CA LEU A 225 0.53 -3.86 8.40
C LEU A 225 0.13 -4.90 9.44
N THR A 226 -1.13 -4.90 9.87
CA THR A 226 -1.68 -5.95 10.75
C THR A 226 -1.62 -7.31 10.05
N ILE A 227 -2.10 -7.39 8.80
CA ILE A 227 -2.02 -8.61 7.98
C ILE A 227 -0.56 -9.04 7.80
N LEU A 228 0.32 -8.11 7.45
CA LEU A 228 1.74 -8.40 7.23
C LEU A 228 2.41 -9.00 8.47
N ARG A 229 2.09 -8.50 9.66
CA ARG A 229 2.59 -9.04 10.94
C ARG A 229 2.07 -10.44 11.22
N GLU A 230 0.78 -10.71 10.97
CA GLU A 230 0.22 -12.05 11.11
C GLU A 230 0.86 -13.06 10.14
N VAL A 231 1.17 -12.62 8.91
CA VAL A 231 1.91 -13.42 7.93
C VAL A 231 3.37 -13.63 8.37
N SER A 232 4.00 -12.61 8.93
CA SER A 232 5.36 -12.71 9.44
C SER A 232 5.51 -13.72 10.58
N LEU A 233 4.51 -13.77 11.47
CA LEU A 233 4.43 -14.77 12.54
C LEU A 233 4.04 -16.17 12.04
N GLY A 234 3.65 -16.31 10.78
CA GLY A 234 3.18 -17.58 10.20
C GLY A 234 1.76 -17.96 10.60
N THR A 235 1.03 -17.11 11.34
CA THR A 235 -0.39 -17.30 11.68
C THR A 235 -1.26 -17.29 10.41
N LEU A 236 -0.86 -16.50 9.41
CA LEU A 236 -1.42 -16.52 8.07
C LEU A 236 -0.34 -16.94 7.07
N ASN A 237 -0.74 -17.65 6.03
CA ASN A 237 0.07 -17.74 4.82
C ASN A 237 -0.19 -16.50 3.91
N PRO A 238 0.69 -16.21 2.94
CA PRO A 238 0.55 -15.06 2.06
C PRO A 238 -0.78 -15.00 1.29
N ILE A 239 -1.33 -16.15 0.88
CA ILE A 239 -2.59 -16.21 0.11
C ILE A 239 -3.79 -15.84 0.99
N THR A 240 -3.83 -16.36 2.21
CA THR A 240 -4.85 -15.97 3.21
C THR A 240 -4.70 -14.50 3.59
N GLY A 241 -3.46 -14.02 3.72
CA GLY A 241 -3.18 -12.60 3.95
C GLY A 241 -3.70 -11.71 2.82
N LEU A 242 -3.44 -12.08 1.57
CA LEU A 242 -3.94 -11.36 0.40
C LEU A 242 -5.47 -11.38 0.34
N THR A 243 -6.08 -12.53 0.63
CA THR A 243 -7.54 -12.66 0.69
C THR A 243 -8.15 -11.67 1.68
N ARG A 244 -7.60 -11.57 2.91
CA ARG A 244 -8.05 -10.58 3.91
C ARG A 244 -7.89 -9.15 3.41
N PHE A 245 -6.77 -8.85 2.75
CA PHE A 245 -6.53 -7.52 2.20
C PHE A 245 -7.53 -7.16 1.10
N LEU A 246 -7.82 -8.08 0.17
CA LEU A 246 -8.79 -7.87 -0.90
C LEU A 246 -10.22 -7.69 -0.38
N GLN A 247 -10.62 -8.41 0.66
CA GLN A 247 -11.91 -8.19 1.33
C GLN A 247 -12.03 -6.77 1.90
N ILE A 248 -10.98 -6.30 2.59
CA ILE A 248 -10.92 -4.95 3.14
C ILE A 248 -10.93 -3.91 2.02
N MET A 249 -10.11 -4.08 0.99
CA MET A 249 -10.04 -3.22 -0.19
C MET A 249 -11.41 -3.11 -0.88
N SER A 250 -12.08 -4.23 -1.11
CA SER A 250 -13.43 -4.29 -1.67
C SER A 250 -14.44 -3.49 -0.84
N THR A 251 -14.34 -3.59 0.48
CA THR A 251 -15.23 -2.86 1.40
C THR A 251 -14.97 -1.36 1.35
N VAL A 252 -13.70 -0.95 1.40
CA VAL A 252 -13.29 0.46 1.32
C VAL A 252 -13.70 1.09 -0.01
N LEU A 253 -13.39 0.44 -1.13
CA LEU A 253 -13.74 0.96 -2.46
C LEU A 253 -15.25 1.04 -2.69
N LYS A 254 -16.02 0.09 -2.14
CA LYS A 254 -17.49 0.15 -2.17
C LYS A 254 -17.99 1.38 -1.40
N GLY A 255 -17.53 1.59 -0.17
CA GLY A 255 -17.92 2.75 0.65
C GLY A 255 -17.54 4.08 0.00
N LEU A 256 -16.31 4.20 -0.54
CA LEU A 256 -15.88 5.40 -1.26
C LEU A 256 -16.75 5.70 -2.48
N LYS A 257 -17.16 4.66 -3.22
CA LYS A 257 -18.05 4.82 -4.38
C LYS A 257 -19.43 5.31 -3.97
N GLU A 258 -20.02 4.70 -2.94
CA GLU A 258 -21.31 5.10 -2.38
C GLU A 258 -21.29 6.55 -1.89
N ASP A 259 -20.23 6.95 -1.18
CA ASP A 259 -20.04 8.33 -0.73
C ASP A 259 -19.92 9.32 -1.90
N ALA A 260 -19.16 8.97 -2.94
CA ALA A 260 -19.01 9.80 -4.14
C ALA A 260 -20.33 9.95 -4.90
N GLU A 261 -21.11 8.88 -5.04
CA GLU A 261 -22.42 8.91 -5.68
C GLU A 261 -23.45 9.73 -4.88
N ASN A 262 -23.44 9.62 -3.55
CA ASN A 262 -24.32 10.39 -2.67
C ASN A 262 -23.98 11.89 -2.69
N LYS A 263 -22.68 12.24 -2.70
CA LYS A 263 -22.24 13.63 -2.85
C LYS A 263 -22.62 14.21 -4.21
N ASN A 264 -22.53 13.44 -5.29
CA ASN A 264 -22.99 13.89 -6.61
C ASN A 264 -24.51 14.19 -6.63
N LYS A 265 -25.32 13.40 -5.92
CA LYS A 265 -26.76 13.65 -5.77
C LYS A 265 -27.05 14.91 -4.94
N SER A 266 -26.22 15.18 -3.91
CA SER A 266 -26.34 16.35 -3.03
C SER A 266 -25.68 17.64 -3.57
N ALA A 267 -24.79 17.53 -4.57
CA ALA A 267 -24.03 18.65 -5.13
C ALA A 267 -24.87 19.60 -6.00
N LEU A 268 -26.13 19.25 -6.28
CA LEU A 268 -27.13 20.19 -6.78
C LEU A 268 -27.47 21.31 -5.76
N SER A 269 -26.97 21.23 -4.52
CA SER A 269 -27.31 22.18 -3.43
C SER A 269 -26.12 22.77 -2.65
N GLN A 270 -24.85 22.66 -3.10
CA GLN A 270 -23.70 23.17 -2.30
C GLN A 270 -22.82 24.19 -3.03
N HIS A 271 -22.59 25.30 -2.32
CA HIS A 271 -21.83 26.49 -2.73
C HIS A 271 -20.33 26.23 -2.97
N HIS A 272 -19.80 26.97 -3.95
CA HIS A 272 -18.45 26.95 -4.55
C HIS A 272 -17.23 27.25 -3.65
N LEU A 273 -17.34 27.16 -2.31
CA LEU A 273 -16.34 27.72 -1.39
C LEU A 273 -15.24 26.76 -0.90
N ILE A 274 -15.31 25.45 -1.20
CA ILE A 274 -14.25 24.48 -0.85
C ILE A 274 -13.58 24.00 -2.14
N LYS A 275 -12.34 24.44 -2.36
CA LYS A 275 -11.52 24.22 -3.59
C LYS A 275 -11.09 22.76 -3.86
N GLN A 276 -11.57 21.77 -3.10
CA GLN A 276 -11.27 20.37 -3.40
C GLN A 276 -12.36 19.82 -4.31
N GLN A 277 -11.99 19.57 -5.58
CA GLN A 277 -12.90 18.94 -6.52
C GLN A 277 -13.21 17.51 -6.04
N PRO A 278 -14.49 17.10 -6.06
CA PRO A 278 -14.89 15.81 -5.53
C PRO A 278 -14.31 14.66 -6.35
N ILE A 279 -13.87 13.61 -5.68
CA ILE A 279 -13.46 12.34 -6.31
C ILE A 279 -14.65 11.77 -7.07
N THR A 280 -14.45 11.45 -8.34
CA THR A 280 -15.54 10.96 -9.20
C THR A 280 -15.76 9.46 -9.02
N PRO A 281 -17.02 8.98 -9.08
CA PRO A 281 -17.32 7.54 -9.08
C PRO A 281 -16.61 6.78 -10.20
N ASN A 282 -16.42 7.43 -11.36
CA ASN A 282 -15.71 6.85 -12.50
C ASN A 282 -14.25 6.55 -12.16
N LEU A 283 -13.55 7.44 -11.45
CA LEU A 283 -12.18 7.18 -11.00
C LEU A 283 -12.12 5.98 -10.05
N ILE A 284 -13.05 5.91 -9.09
CA ILE A 284 -13.14 4.79 -8.14
C ILE A 284 -13.40 3.48 -8.88
N GLU A 285 -14.25 3.48 -9.90
CA GLU A 285 -14.53 2.29 -10.72
C GLU A 285 -13.28 1.82 -11.48
N LEU A 286 -12.44 2.73 -11.97
CA LEU A 286 -11.15 2.35 -12.60
C LEU A 286 -10.20 1.69 -11.61
N VAL A 287 -10.07 2.26 -10.40
CA VAL A 287 -9.25 1.67 -9.34
C VAL A 287 -9.80 0.32 -8.89
N LYS A 288 -11.12 0.20 -8.75
CA LYS A 288 -11.81 -1.06 -8.46
C LYS A 288 -11.57 -2.10 -9.54
N THR A 289 -11.63 -1.70 -10.81
CA THR A 289 -11.32 -2.57 -11.95
C THR A 289 -9.91 -3.11 -11.84
N GLY A 290 -8.89 -2.26 -11.69
CA GLY A 290 -7.50 -2.72 -11.58
C GLY A 290 -7.22 -3.54 -10.33
N SER A 291 -7.87 -3.20 -9.21
CA SER A 291 -7.61 -3.83 -7.90
C SER A 291 -8.32 -5.17 -7.70
N LEU A 292 -9.54 -5.35 -8.24
CA LEU A 292 -10.44 -6.44 -7.84
C LEU A 292 -10.98 -7.29 -9.00
N SER A 293 -11.05 -6.78 -10.23
CA SER A 293 -11.79 -7.45 -11.31
C SER A 293 -11.28 -8.86 -11.63
N THR A 294 -9.97 -9.06 -11.58
CA THR A 294 -9.30 -10.35 -11.86
C THR A 294 -8.71 -10.99 -10.62
N THR A 295 -8.53 -10.22 -9.54
CA THR A 295 -7.77 -10.64 -8.36
C THR A 295 -8.65 -11.21 -7.25
N TYR A 296 -9.94 -10.89 -7.23
CA TYR A 296 -10.86 -11.19 -6.15
C TYR A 296 -12.16 -11.80 -6.67
N LEU A 297 -12.66 -12.84 -6.01
CA LEU A 297 -13.95 -13.48 -6.30
C LEU A 297 -14.97 -13.03 -5.26
N PRO A 298 -15.87 -12.07 -5.58
CA PRO A 298 -16.76 -11.48 -4.59
C PRO A 298 -17.72 -12.48 -3.94
N GLU A 299 -18.21 -13.46 -4.70
CA GLU A 299 -19.19 -14.45 -4.24
C GLU A 299 -18.61 -15.36 -3.17
N LYS A 300 -17.33 -15.71 -3.33
CA LYS A 300 -16.60 -16.58 -2.40
C LYS A 300 -15.83 -15.79 -1.34
N GLN A 301 -15.68 -14.49 -1.54
CA GLN A 301 -14.84 -13.60 -0.74
C GLN A 301 -13.39 -14.07 -0.60
N ILE A 302 -12.80 -14.58 -1.67
CA ILE A 302 -11.41 -15.08 -1.70
C ILE A 302 -10.62 -14.45 -2.83
N ALA A 303 -9.29 -14.47 -2.71
CA ALA A 303 -8.41 -14.20 -3.84
C ALA A 303 -8.70 -15.20 -4.98
N ASN A 304 -8.70 -14.73 -6.22
CA ASN A 304 -8.86 -15.58 -7.40
C ASN A 304 -7.66 -16.51 -7.53
N ASP A 305 -7.92 -17.81 -7.63
CA ASP A 305 -6.87 -18.82 -7.69
C ASP A 305 -5.99 -18.70 -8.94
N ASP A 306 -6.58 -18.41 -10.11
CA ASP A 306 -5.82 -18.24 -11.35
C ASP A 306 -4.83 -17.08 -11.26
N TYR A 307 -5.24 -16.01 -10.56
CA TYR A 307 -4.38 -14.88 -10.27
C TYR A 307 -3.28 -15.23 -9.26
N ILE A 308 -3.58 -16.03 -8.23
CA ILE A 308 -2.54 -16.55 -7.32
C ILE A 308 -1.52 -17.39 -8.09
N GLN A 309 -1.96 -18.31 -8.93
CA GLN A 309 -1.06 -19.16 -9.73
C GLN A 309 -0.20 -18.33 -10.68
N LEU A 310 -0.74 -17.24 -11.24
CA LEU A 310 0.03 -16.27 -12.04
C LEU A 310 1.13 -15.60 -11.19
N LEU A 311 0.80 -15.08 -10.01
CA LEU A 311 1.78 -14.42 -9.13
C LEU A 311 2.85 -15.39 -8.59
N LEU A 312 2.48 -16.66 -8.40
CA LEU A 312 3.40 -17.75 -8.05
C LEU A 312 4.20 -18.27 -9.25
N ARG A 313 3.97 -17.73 -10.45
CA ARG A 313 4.66 -18.07 -11.70
C ARG A 313 4.59 -19.57 -12.02
N MET A 314 3.41 -20.16 -11.80
CA MET A 314 3.21 -21.59 -12.02
C MET A 314 3.16 -21.93 -13.52
N THR A 315 3.90 -22.95 -13.89
CA THR A 315 3.91 -23.58 -15.22
C THR A 315 2.61 -24.34 -15.50
N PRO A 316 2.26 -24.58 -16.77
CA PRO A 316 1.10 -25.42 -17.12
C PRO A 316 1.14 -26.80 -16.46
N GLU A 317 2.32 -27.42 -16.37
CA GLU A 317 2.54 -28.73 -15.77
C GLU A 317 2.28 -28.71 -14.25
N GLU A 318 2.80 -27.68 -13.55
CA GLU A 318 2.55 -27.46 -12.12
C GLU A 318 1.05 -27.24 -11.85
N LYS A 319 0.36 -26.48 -12.70
CA LYS A 319 -1.10 -26.28 -12.60
C LYS A 319 -1.87 -27.58 -12.80
N ALA A 320 -1.49 -28.39 -13.79
CA ALA A 320 -2.11 -29.69 -14.06
C ALA A 320 -1.89 -30.71 -12.92
N ALA A 321 -0.82 -30.54 -12.13
CA ALA A 321 -0.51 -31.38 -10.97
C ALA A 321 -1.34 -31.03 -9.72
N CYS A 322 -2.00 -29.86 -9.66
CA CYS A 322 -2.85 -29.45 -8.54
C CYS A 322 -4.24 -30.13 -8.55
N LYS A 323 -4.27 -31.48 -8.56
CA LYS A 323 -5.52 -32.25 -8.64
C LYS A 323 -6.25 -32.37 -7.31
N ASP A 324 -5.53 -32.47 -6.21
CA ASP A 324 -6.09 -32.49 -4.85
C ASP A 324 -5.62 -31.29 -4.02
N LYS A 325 -6.41 -30.94 -3.01
CA LYS A 325 -6.19 -29.74 -2.17
C LYS A 325 -4.84 -29.78 -1.45
N HIS A 326 -4.40 -30.95 -0.99
CA HIS A 326 -3.17 -31.08 -0.21
C HIS A 326 -1.93 -30.92 -1.09
N GLY A 327 -1.92 -31.57 -2.26
CA GLY A 327 -0.86 -31.41 -3.27
C GLY A 327 -0.71 -29.95 -3.70
N LYS A 328 -1.83 -29.25 -3.92
CA LYS A 328 -1.86 -27.82 -4.24
C LYS A 328 -1.26 -26.95 -3.13
N GLU A 329 -1.67 -27.15 -1.88
CA GLU A 329 -1.14 -26.39 -0.74
C GLU A 329 0.37 -26.58 -0.56
N LYS A 330 0.87 -27.80 -0.76
CA LYS A 330 2.30 -28.11 -0.73
C LYS A 330 3.05 -27.37 -1.83
N LEU A 331 2.56 -27.44 -3.06
CA LEU A 331 3.19 -26.77 -4.20
C LEU A 331 3.19 -25.25 -4.03
N TYR A 332 2.07 -24.66 -3.60
CA TYR A 332 1.99 -23.23 -3.34
C TYR A 332 2.99 -22.79 -2.27
N THR A 333 3.12 -23.57 -1.19
CA THR A 333 4.11 -23.31 -0.14
C THR A 333 5.52 -23.34 -0.70
N GLN A 334 5.84 -24.32 -1.55
CA GLN A 334 7.13 -24.39 -2.23
C GLN A 334 7.40 -23.14 -3.09
N LYS A 335 6.46 -22.75 -3.96
CA LYS A 335 6.60 -21.54 -4.81
C LYS A 335 6.78 -20.27 -3.98
N ILE A 336 6.08 -20.16 -2.85
CA ILE A 336 6.23 -19.03 -1.92
C ILE A 336 7.65 -18.97 -1.36
N MET A 337 8.24 -20.10 -0.97
CA MET A 337 9.62 -20.14 -0.45
C MET A 337 10.67 -19.84 -1.53
N GLU A 338 10.46 -20.34 -2.75
CA GLU A 338 11.29 -20.01 -3.92
C GLU A 338 11.29 -18.50 -4.18
N LEU A 339 10.09 -17.89 -4.29
CA LEU A 339 9.94 -16.46 -4.52
C LEU A 339 10.43 -15.61 -3.36
N GLN A 340 10.27 -16.06 -2.11
CA GLN A 340 10.81 -15.35 -0.95
C GLN A 340 12.34 -15.25 -1.04
N SER A 341 13.00 -16.33 -1.44
CA SER A 341 14.45 -16.35 -1.61
C SER A 341 14.90 -15.39 -2.72
N GLU A 342 14.16 -15.33 -3.84
CA GLU A 342 14.41 -14.38 -4.93
C GLU A 342 14.21 -12.92 -4.48
N ILE A 343 13.10 -12.62 -3.81
CA ILE A 343 12.77 -11.25 -3.35
C ILE A 343 13.82 -10.74 -2.38
N LEU A 344 14.32 -11.60 -1.49
CA LEU A 344 15.31 -11.25 -0.46
C LEU A 344 16.75 -11.28 -0.98
N HIS A 345 16.96 -11.63 -2.25
CA HIS A 345 18.29 -11.56 -2.85
C HIS A 345 18.77 -10.11 -2.91
N THR A 346 19.90 -9.83 -2.25
CA THR A 346 20.54 -8.51 -2.27
C THR A 346 20.99 -8.19 -3.69
N LYS A 347 20.90 -6.92 -4.10
CA LYS A 347 21.52 -6.46 -5.33
C LYS A 347 23.02 -6.75 -5.23
N SER A 348 23.57 -7.50 -6.19
CA SER A 348 25.02 -7.67 -6.29
C SER A 348 25.68 -6.29 -6.39
N SER A 349 26.44 -5.91 -5.37
CA SER A 349 27.23 -4.68 -5.35
C SER A 349 28.45 -4.84 -6.24
N LYS A 350 28.26 -4.81 -7.57
CA LYS A 350 29.34 -4.74 -8.56
C LYS A 350 28.81 -4.38 -9.95
N LEU A 351 28.47 -3.12 -10.16
CA LEU A 351 28.71 -2.46 -11.44
C LEU A 351 29.24 -1.05 -11.12
N PRO A 352 30.46 -0.70 -11.54
CA PRO A 352 30.95 0.66 -11.40
C PRO A 352 30.03 1.59 -12.18
N SER A 353 29.71 2.74 -11.60
CA SER A 353 29.00 3.82 -12.28
C SER A 353 29.70 4.10 -13.62
N PRO A 354 28.96 4.22 -14.74
CA PRO A 354 29.57 4.72 -15.97
C PRO A 354 30.07 6.15 -15.72
N ASN A 355 31.36 6.36 -15.99
CA ASN A 355 32.03 7.66 -15.92
C ASN A 355 31.45 8.66 -16.92
#